data_AF-A0A6I4ZJ23-F1
#
_entry.id   AF-A0A6I4ZJ23-F1
#
_cell.length_a   1.000
_cell.length_b   1.000
_cell.length_c   1.000
_cell.angle_alpha   90.00
_cell.angle_beta   90.00
_cell.angle_gamma   90.00
#
_symmetry.space_group_name_H-M   'P 1'
#
loop_
_entity.id
_entity.type
_entity.pdbx_description
1 polymer ?
#
loop_
_entity_poly.entity_id
_entity_poly.type
_entity_poly.pdbx_seq_one_letter_code
_entity_poly.pdbx_strand_id
1 'polypeptide(L)'
;MRRQRTIYFNDARHFYLFVFEPPMRMEDMWRPVDEVAGTGVDTLVYGVARADGLFYPSKAGKSFRSDVDDIDNAIYWKVRHNILSLEEQGVDILQALADRAHERDMEFFVSFRMGTYEGVGSPEADPAEGGSGLANAGARENQLRVFEEIVTQYDLEGIELDFGASPGGMPPVLLDEDVAEYTPVLTEHVRRIAEMTRDAGMQVGMRVPCIERVCASQGFDVRTWLKEGLVDYLTPMMYANLHLDPQMPMEWALEAAH
;
A
#
# COMPACT_ATOMS: atom_id res chain seq x y z
N MET A 1 2.31 -21.97 -15.54
CA MET A 1 3.09 -20.99 -16.33
C MET A 1 3.16 -19.70 -15.53
N ARG A 2 4.32 -19.01 -15.49
CA ARG A 2 4.43 -17.70 -14.83
C ARG A 2 3.59 -16.70 -15.63
N ARG A 3 2.58 -16.08 -15.00
CA ARG A 3 1.72 -15.08 -15.66
C ARG A 3 2.58 -13.85 -15.95
N GLN A 4 2.59 -13.39 -17.21
CA GLN A 4 3.18 -12.10 -17.55
C GLN A 4 2.20 -11.01 -17.15
N ARG A 5 2.72 -9.93 -16.57
CA ARG A 5 1.95 -8.76 -16.17
C ARG A 5 2.63 -7.50 -16.66
N THR A 6 1.83 -6.52 -17.04
CA THR A 6 2.25 -5.14 -17.18
C THR A 6 1.55 -4.34 -16.09
N ILE A 7 2.30 -4.01 -15.04
CA ILE A 7 1.78 -3.39 -13.83
C ILE A 7 1.84 -1.86 -13.95
N TYR A 8 0.73 -1.19 -13.65
CA TYR A 8 0.68 0.25 -13.45
C TYR A 8 0.36 0.57 -11.99
N PHE A 9 1.13 1.48 -11.39
CA PHE A 9 0.93 1.91 -10.01
C PHE A 9 0.31 3.29 -9.96
N ASN A 10 -0.80 3.42 -9.24
CA ASN A 10 -1.42 4.70 -8.94
C ASN A 10 -1.35 4.96 -7.43
N ASP A 11 -0.77 6.10 -7.02
CA ASP A 11 -0.56 6.43 -5.61
C ASP A 11 -1.78 7.04 -4.90
N ALA A 12 -2.94 7.02 -5.58
CA ALA A 12 -4.22 7.61 -5.24
C ALA A 12 -4.26 9.14 -5.09
N ARG A 13 -3.14 9.85 -5.17
CA ARG A 13 -3.05 11.23 -4.65
C ARG A 13 -2.76 12.23 -5.75
N HIS A 14 -1.51 12.27 -6.21
CA HIS A 14 -0.94 13.45 -6.89
C HIS A 14 -1.66 13.79 -8.21
N PHE A 15 -2.18 12.78 -8.90
CA PHE A 15 -2.91 12.93 -10.17
C PHE A 15 -4.32 12.34 -10.10
N TYR A 16 -4.86 12.16 -8.89
CA TYR A 16 -6.19 11.61 -8.67
C TYR A 16 -6.94 12.37 -7.57
N LEU A 17 -6.94 11.92 -6.31
CA LEU A 17 -7.74 12.55 -5.25
C LEU A 17 -7.37 14.02 -4.98
N PHE A 18 -6.16 14.46 -5.35
CA PHE A 18 -5.70 15.84 -5.11
C PHE A 18 -6.22 16.85 -6.14
N VAL A 19 -6.69 16.39 -7.30
CA VAL A 19 -6.91 17.27 -8.46
C VAL A 19 -8.38 17.54 -8.76
N PHE A 20 -9.29 16.63 -8.37
CA PHE A 20 -10.72 16.76 -8.65
C PHE A 20 -11.45 17.59 -7.58
N GLU A 21 -12.42 18.40 -8.02
CA GLU A 21 -13.29 19.16 -7.12
C GLU A 21 -14.45 18.27 -6.62
N PRO A 22 -14.84 18.39 -5.35
CA PRO A 22 -16.05 17.74 -4.85
C PRO A 22 -17.33 18.45 -5.31
N PRO A 23 -18.45 17.71 -5.45
CA PRO A 23 -18.57 16.26 -5.31
C PRO A 23 -17.90 15.52 -6.47
N MET A 24 -17.25 14.39 -6.17
CA MET A 24 -16.56 13.59 -7.17
C MET A 24 -17.56 12.98 -8.15
N ARG A 25 -17.34 13.18 -9.45
CA ARG A 25 -18.10 12.51 -10.51
C ARG A 25 -17.62 11.06 -10.64
N MET A 26 -18.51 10.15 -11.02
CA MET A 26 -18.12 8.75 -11.27
C MET A 26 -17.05 8.61 -12.36
N GLU A 27 -17.10 9.45 -13.41
CA GLU A 27 -16.08 9.50 -14.46
C GLU A 27 -14.69 9.89 -13.91
N ASP A 28 -14.65 10.82 -12.96
CA ASP A 28 -13.41 11.22 -12.30
C ASP A 28 -12.95 10.11 -11.35
N MET A 29 -13.87 9.48 -10.61
CA MET A 29 -13.59 8.37 -9.70
C MET A 29 -12.93 7.20 -10.44
N TRP A 30 -13.41 6.82 -11.62
CA TRP A 30 -12.83 5.73 -12.41
C TRP A 30 -11.48 6.05 -13.07
N ARG A 31 -10.97 7.28 -12.92
CA ARG A 31 -9.76 7.74 -13.61
C ARG A 31 -8.53 6.82 -13.44
N PRO A 32 -8.21 6.27 -12.25
CA PRO A 32 -7.04 5.40 -12.07
C PRO A 32 -7.06 4.16 -12.97
N VAL A 33 -8.25 3.62 -13.27
CA VAL A 33 -8.42 2.50 -14.20
C VAL A 33 -8.47 3.02 -15.64
N ASP A 34 -9.35 3.97 -15.92
CA ASP A 34 -9.66 4.40 -17.29
C ASP A 34 -8.49 5.12 -17.98
N GLU A 35 -7.51 5.65 -17.23
CA GLU A 35 -6.32 6.29 -17.82
C GLU A 35 -5.35 5.31 -18.48
N VAL A 36 -5.38 4.05 -18.08
CA VAL A 36 -4.54 2.97 -18.64
C VAL A 36 -5.36 1.86 -19.31
N ALA A 37 -6.69 1.87 -19.17
CA ALA A 37 -7.57 0.92 -19.85
C ALA A 37 -7.39 0.97 -21.37
N GLY A 38 -7.34 -0.21 -22.01
CA GLY A 38 -7.10 -0.35 -23.46
C GLY A 38 -5.64 -0.17 -23.89
N THR A 39 -4.71 -0.01 -22.95
CA THR A 39 -3.26 -0.10 -23.20
C THR A 39 -2.75 -1.53 -23.01
N GLY A 40 -1.42 -1.72 -22.95
CA GLY A 40 -0.82 -3.01 -22.59
C GLY A 40 -0.83 -3.32 -21.09
N VAL A 41 -1.28 -2.39 -20.24
CA VAL A 41 -1.42 -2.60 -18.80
C VAL A 41 -2.58 -3.56 -18.53
N ASP A 42 -2.31 -4.63 -17.80
CA ASP A 42 -3.27 -5.67 -17.43
C ASP A 42 -3.47 -5.80 -15.91
N THR A 43 -2.70 -5.05 -15.12
CA THR A 43 -2.74 -5.07 -13.66
C THR A 43 -2.62 -3.64 -13.12
N LEU A 44 -3.64 -3.16 -12.42
CA LEU A 44 -3.58 -1.92 -11.65
C LEU A 44 -3.20 -2.24 -10.20
N VAL A 45 -2.18 -1.57 -9.69
CA VAL A 45 -1.83 -1.56 -8.26
C VAL A 45 -2.18 -0.18 -7.70
N TYR A 46 -3.17 -0.14 -6.82
CA TYR A 46 -3.76 1.10 -6.30
C TYR A 46 -3.35 1.34 -4.84
N GLY A 47 -2.71 2.47 -4.56
CA GLY A 47 -2.30 2.87 -3.21
C GLY A 47 -3.49 3.28 -2.35
N VAL A 48 -3.81 2.53 -1.30
CA VAL A 48 -5.02 2.78 -0.48
C VAL A 48 -4.78 3.62 0.77
N ALA A 49 -3.53 4.01 1.02
CA ALA A 49 -3.16 4.67 2.28
C ALA A 49 -2.08 5.74 2.13
N ARG A 50 -2.15 6.75 3.00
CA ARG A 50 -1.03 7.60 3.40
C ARG A 50 -0.82 7.42 4.90
N ALA A 51 0.38 7.74 5.40
CA ALA A 51 0.73 7.63 6.82
C ALA A 51 -0.40 8.07 7.79
N ASP A 52 -1.11 9.15 7.43
CA ASP A 52 -2.19 9.78 8.19
C ASP A 52 -3.64 9.35 7.83
N GLY A 53 -3.85 8.28 7.04
CA GLY A 53 -5.19 7.72 6.82
C GLY A 53 -5.39 6.88 5.56
N LEU A 54 -6.51 6.16 5.54
CA LEU A 54 -6.97 5.30 4.45
C LEU A 54 -7.85 6.06 3.46
N PHE A 55 -7.71 5.79 2.17
CA PHE A 55 -8.49 6.47 1.10
C PHE A 55 -9.80 5.75 0.75
N TYR A 56 -10.28 4.87 1.62
CA TYR A 56 -11.51 4.11 1.44
C TYR A 56 -12.26 4.04 2.79
N PRO A 57 -13.57 3.72 2.80
CA PRO A 57 -14.41 3.76 4.00
C PRO A 57 -14.21 2.51 4.89
N SER A 58 -12.96 2.31 5.34
CA SER A 58 -12.58 1.21 6.23
C SER A 58 -13.37 1.25 7.54
N LYS A 59 -13.79 0.07 8.01
CA LYS A 59 -14.37 -0.19 9.34
C LYS A 59 -13.31 -0.62 10.34
N ALA A 60 -12.18 -1.15 9.87
CA ALA A 60 -11.07 -1.60 10.71
C ALA A 60 -10.04 -0.50 11.00
N GLY A 61 -9.90 0.47 10.11
CA GLY A 61 -8.98 1.59 10.22
C GLY A 61 -9.65 2.95 10.15
N LYS A 62 -8.84 3.99 9.99
CA LYS A 62 -9.25 5.39 9.97
C LYS A 62 -9.17 5.95 8.56
N SER A 63 -10.32 6.39 8.04
CA SER A 63 -10.40 7.12 6.77
C SER A 63 -9.66 8.46 6.85
N PHE A 64 -9.08 8.88 5.74
CA PHE A 64 -8.23 10.06 5.64
C PHE A 64 -8.91 11.31 6.22
N ARG A 65 -8.28 11.87 7.27
CA ARG A 65 -8.75 13.06 8.00
C ARG A 65 -10.21 13.00 8.46
N SER A 66 -10.67 11.82 8.86
CA SER A 66 -12.06 11.65 9.32
C SER A 66 -12.38 12.28 10.67
N ASP A 67 -11.36 12.67 11.43
CA ASP A 67 -11.43 13.26 12.77
C ASP A 67 -11.04 14.74 12.81
N VAL A 68 -10.81 15.35 11.64
CA VAL A 68 -10.42 16.75 11.53
C VAL A 68 -11.64 17.55 11.06
N ASP A 69 -12.14 18.42 11.93
CA ASP A 69 -13.29 19.28 11.62
C ASP A 69 -12.89 20.41 10.64
N ASP A 70 -11.74 21.04 10.86
CA ASP A 70 -11.24 22.16 10.05
C ASP A 70 -9.98 21.76 9.25
N ILE A 71 -10.14 21.58 7.94
CA ILE A 71 -9.03 21.31 7.02
C ILE A 71 -8.65 22.60 6.29
N ASP A 72 -7.58 23.25 6.73
CA ASP A 72 -7.05 24.53 6.20
C ASP A 72 -6.23 24.39 4.91
N ASN A 73 -5.91 23.16 4.50
CA ASN A 73 -5.24 22.86 3.24
C ASN A 73 -6.24 22.49 2.14
N ALA A 74 -6.29 23.29 1.08
CA ALA A 74 -7.24 23.10 -0.02
C ALA A 74 -7.16 21.72 -0.70
N ILE A 75 -5.96 21.12 -0.81
CA ILE A 75 -5.80 19.79 -1.42
C ILE A 75 -6.40 18.72 -0.50
N TYR A 76 -6.10 18.77 0.79
CA TYR A 76 -6.62 17.78 1.74
C TYR A 76 -8.12 17.94 1.96
N TRP A 77 -8.62 19.17 1.90
CA TRP A 77 -10.04 19.46 1.92
C TRP A 77 -10.73 18.77 0.74
N LYS A 78 -10.20 18.88 -0.48
CA LYS A 78 -10.73 18.18 -1.67
C LYS A 78 -10.76 16.67 -1.49
N VAL A 79 -9.65 16.07 -1.04
CA VAL A 79 -9.58 14.61 -0.81
C VAL A 79 -10.69 14.17 0.14
N ARG A 80 -10.82 14.83 1.29
CA ARG A 80 -11.82 14.48 2.30
C ARG A 80 -13.24 14.63 1.74
N HIS A 81 -13.54 15.73 1.06
CA HIS A 81 -14.88 16.01 0.55
C HIS A 81 -15.23 15.14 -0.67
N ASN A 82 -14.25 14.70 -1.45
CA ASN A 82 -14.46 13.70 -2.50
C ASN A 82 -14.83 12.34 -1.89
N ILE A 83 -14.07 11.86 -0.89
CA ILE A 83 -14.38 10.62 -0.18
C ILE A 83 -15.79 10.69 0.43
N LEU A 84 -16.09 11.77 1.17
CA LEU A 84 -17.44 11.99 1.74
C LEU A 84 -18.54 12.02 0.68
N SER A 85 -18.30 12.70 -0.45
CA SER A 85 -19.30 12.77 -1.52
C SER A 85 -19.60 11.41 -2.14
N LEU A 86 -18.62 10.50 -2.19
CA LEU A 86 -18.83 9.12 -2.64
C LEU A 86 -19.57 8.30 -1.59
N GLU A 87 -19.22 8.45 -0.31
CA GLU A 87 -19.94 7.81 0.81
C GLU A 87 -21.42 8.22 0.85
N GLU A 88 -21.73 9.51 0.66
CA GLU A 88 -23.10 10.03 0.57
C GLU A 88 -23.88 9.47 -0.62
N GLN A 89 -23.18 9.12 -1.70
CA GLN A 89 -23.74 8.43 -2.87
C GLN A 89 -23.85 6.91 -2.67
N GLY A 90 -23.39 6.37 -1.54
CA GLY A 90 -23.36 4.93 -1.27
C GLY A 90 -22.27 4.20 -2.06
N VAL A 91 -21.21 4.90 -2.47
CA VAL A 91 -20.11 4.34 -3.26
C VAL A 91 -18.90 4.10 -2.37
N ASP A 92 -18.50 2.84 -2.23
CA ASP A 92 -17.16 2.48 -1.73
C ASP A 92 -16.17 2.61 -2.89
N ILE A 93 -15.28 3.60 -2.80
CA ILE A 93 -14.28 3.90 -3.84
C ILE A 93 -13.37 2.71 -4.14
N LEU A 94 -13.01 1.89 -3.15
CA LEU A 94 -12.11 0.78 -3.35
C LEU A 94 -12.79 -0.34 -4.15
N GLN A 95 -14.00 -0.72 -3.76
CA GLN A 95 -14.78 -1.71 -4.51
C GLN A 95 -15.13 -1.19 -5.90
N ALA A 96 -15.54 0.08 -6.02
CA ALA A 96 -15.94 0.64 -7.31
C ALA A 96 -14.77 0.77 -8.31
N LEU A 97 -13.53 0.93 -7.82
CA LEU A 97 -12.34 0.87 -8.65
C LEU A 97 -11.99 -0.58 -9.06
N ALA A 98 -12.14 -1.55 -8.15
CA ALA A 98 -11.95 -2.97 -8.46
C ALA A 98 -12.95 -3.45 -9.51
N ASP A 99 -14.25 -3.18 -9.31
CA ASP A 99 -15.31 -3.49 -10.28
C ASP A 99 -14.99 -2.89 -11.66
N ARG A 100 -14.52 -1.64 -11.67
CA ARG A 100 -14.15 -0.97 -12.91
C ARG A 100 -12.94 -1.61 -13.59
N ALA A 101 -11.94 -2.07 -12.84
CA ALA A 101 -10.80 -2.78 -13.40
C ALA A 101 -11.25 -4.09 -14.06
N HIS A 102 -12.14 -4.84 -13.40
CA HIS A 102 -12.71 -6.07 -13.96
C HIS A 102 -13.56 -5.80 -15.21
N GLU A 103 -14.34 -4.73 -15.26
CA GLU A 103 -15.05 -4.28 -16.49
C GLU A 103 -14.10 -3.95 -17.66
N ARG A 104 -12.83 -3.69 -17.36
CA ARG A 104 -11.77 -3.36 -18.33
C ARG A 104 -10.80 -4.52 -18.57
N ASP A 105 -11.14 -5.73 -18.13
CA ASP A 105 -10.31 -6.94 -18.23
C ASP A 105 -8.93 -6.78 -17.56
N MET A 106 -8.86 -6.03 -16.46
CA MET A 106 -7.65 -5.78 -15.68
C MET A 106 -7.74 -6.43 -14.29
N GLU A 107 -6.61 -6.92 -13.78
CA GLU A 107 -6.47 -7.28 -12.38
C GLU A 107 -6.34 -6.01 -11.52
N PHE A 108 -6.82 -6.07 -10.29
CA PHE A 108 -6.77 -5.01 -9.30
C PHE A 108 -6.08 -5.49 -8.02
N PHE A 109 -5.01 -4.79 -7.66
CA PHE A 109 -4.24 -5.01 -6.45
C PHE A 109 -4.29 -3.78 -5.56
N VAL A 110 -4.34 -4.01 -4.25
CA VAL A 110 -4.22 -2.95 -3.24
C VAL A 110 -2.79 -2.83 -2.74
N SER A 111 -2.17 -1.67 -2.92
CA SER A 111 -0.87 -1.36 -2.32
C SER A 111 -1.05 -0.65 -0.98
N PHE A 112 -0.51 -1.26 0.08
CA PHE A 112 -0.59 -0.74 1.43
C PHE A 112 0.80 -0.33 1.93
N ARG A 113 0.95 0.95 2.33
CA ARG A 113 2.20 1.45 2.91
C ARG A 113 2.38 0.90 4.32
N MET A 114 3.47 0.17 4.54
CA MET A 114 3.67 -0.56 5.79
C MET A 114 3.90 0.36 7.00
N GLY A 115 4.30 1.61 6.77
CA GLY A 115 4.41 2.69 7.76
C GLY A 115 3.13 3.54 7.92
N THR A 116 1.94 3.01 7.62
CA THR A 116 0.67 3.69 7.90
C THR A 116 0.20 3.38 9.32
N TYR A 117 0.43 4.30 10.26
CA TYR A 117 0.13 4.13 11.68
C TYR A 117 -1.19 4.78 12.09
N GLU A 118 -1.39 6.04 11.72
CA GLU A 118 -2.66 6.74 11.96
C GLU A 118 -3.83 6.02 11.28
N GLY A 119 -3.64 5.61 10.02
CA GLY A 119 -4.66 4.95 9.21
C GLY A 119 -5.07 3.58 9.74
N VAL A 120 -4.21 2.90 10.51
CA VAL A 120 -4.58 1.66 11.20
C VAL A 120 -5.05 1.90 12.64
N GLY A 121 -5.16 3.15 13.08
CA GLY A 121 -5.59 3.49 14.44
C GLY A 121 -4.53 3.22 15.52
N SER A 122 -3.25 3.39 15.17
CA SER A 122 -2.11 3.31 16.11
C SER A 122 -1.17 4.52 15.99
N PRO A 123 -1.67 5.76 16.13
CA PRO A 123 -0.85 6.97 16.04
C PRO A 123 0.33 6.97 17.03
N GLU A 124 0.15 6.38 18.21
CA GLU A 124 1.18 6.26 19.25
C GLU A 124 2.38 5.39 18.83
N ALA A 125 2.22 4.58 17.78
CA ALA A 125 3.29 3.77 17.23
C ALA A 125 4.09 4.51 16.16
N ASP A 126 3.65 5.68 15.67
CA ASP A 126 4.31 6.38 14.57
C ASP A 126 5.70 6.89 14.97
N PRO A 127 6.79 6.43 14.32
CA PRO A 127 8.14 6.93 14.58
C PRO A 127 8.32 8.43 14.34
N ALA A 128 7.49 9.06 13.48
CA ALA A 128 7.50 10.51 13.32
C ALA A 128 7.05 11.25 14.60
N GLU A 129 6.26 10.59 15.43
CA GLU A 129 5.76 11.08 16.73
C GLU A 129 6.50 10.45 17.92
N GLY A 130 7.61 9.74 17.67
CA GLY A 130 8.43 9.08 18.69
C GLY A 130 7.98 7.68 19.09
N GLY A 131 7.09 7.04 18.33
CA GLY A 131 6.70 5.64 18.50
C GLY A 131 7.73 4.65 17.94
N SER A 132 7.52 3.36 18.22
CA SER A 132 8.45 2.27 17.83
C SER A 132 8.09 1.55 16.52
N GLY A 133 7.19 2.13 15.73
CA GLY A 133 6.72 1.57 14.47
C GLY A 133 6.12 0.18 14.64
N LEU A 134 6.48 -0.75 13.76
CA LEU A 134 6.03 -2.15 13.85
C LEU A 134 6.79 -2.98 14.88
N ALA A 135 7.70 -2.42 15.69
CA ALA A 135 8.12 -3.08 16.93
C ALA A 135 6.95 -3.13 17.94
N ASN A 136 6.04 -2.15 17.88
CA ASN A 136 4.80 -2.14 18.65
C ASN A 136 3.85 -3.27 18.21
N ALA A 137 3.51 -4.16 19.14
CA ALA A 137 2.60 -5.28 18.87
C ALA A 137 1.17 -4.84 18.56
N GLY A 138 0.66 -3.79 19.21
CA GLY A 138 -0.67 -3.24 18.95
C GLY A 138 -0.80 -2.70 17.52
N ALA A 139 0.22 -2.00 17.04
CA ALA A 139 0.27 -1.51 15.65
C ALA A 139 0.22 -2.66 14.64
N ARG A 140 0.97 -3.74 14.90
CA ARG A 140 0.91 -4.95 14.06
C ARG A 140 -0.48 -5.59 14.07
N GLU A 141 -1.09 -5.79 15.24
CA GLU A 141 -2.44 -6.39 15.32
C GLU A 141 -3.51 -5.52 14.66
N ASN A 142 -3.42 -4.19 14.79
CA ASN A 142 -4.34 -3.27 14.12
C ASN A 142 -4.14 -3.28 12.59
N GLN A 143 -2.89 -3.31 12.12
CA GLN A 143 -2.59 -3.45 10.69
C GLN A 143 -3.12 -4.78 10.14
N LEU A 144 -3.04 -5.88 10.89
CA LEU A 144 -3.63 -7.17 10.49
C LEU A 144 -5.14 -7.11 10.33
N ARG A 145 -5.86 -6.37 11.18
CA ARG A 145 -7.32 -6.19 11.02
C ARG A 145 -7.67 -5.45 9.74
N VAL A 146 -6.85 -4.47 9.35
CA VAL A 146 -7.04 -3.75 8.07
C VAL A 146 -6.78 -4.68 6.88
N PHE A 147 -5.73 -5.51 6.93
CA PHE A 147 -5.52 -6.53 5.90
C PHE A 147 -6.63 -7.58 5.87
N GLU A 148 -7.14 -8.03 7.03
CA GLU A 148 -8.27 -8.95 7.13
C GLU A 148 -9.54 -8.37 6.49
N GLU A 149 -9.83 -7.09 6.72
CA GLU A 149 -10.91 -6.39 6.02
C GLU A 149 -10.69 -6.40 4.51
N ILE A 150 -9.50 -6.02 4.04
CA ILE A 150 -9.20 -5.95 2.61
C ILE A 150 -9.42 -7.31 1.92
N VAL A 151 -8.87 -8.38 2.47
CA VAL A 151 -8.90 -9.70 1.83
C VAL A 151 -10.24 -10.44 1.98
N THR A 152 -11.12 -9.99 2.91
CA THR A 152 -12.42 -10.63 3.14
C THR A 152 -13.61 -9.85 2.60
N GLN A 153 -13.48 -8.54 2.38
CA GLN A 153 -14.59 -7.67 2.01
C GLN A 153 -14.53 -7.16 0.55
N TYR A 154 -13.36 -7.28 -0.10
CA TYR A 154 -13.16 -6.73 -1.44
C TYR A 154 -12.82 -7.82 -2.46
N ASP A 155 -13.35 -7.68 -3.67
CA ASP A 155 -13.07 -8.58 -4.79
C ASP A 155 -11.78 -8.12 -5.51
N LEU A 156 -10.64 -8.70 -5.14
CA LEU A 156 -9.31 -8.28 -5.58
C LEU A 156 -8.46 -9.49 -5.98
N GLU A 157 -7.49 -9.29 -6.86
CA GLU A 157 -6.51 -10.34 -7.20
C GLU A 157 -5.35 -10.41 -6.21
N GLY A 158 -5.13 -9.35 -5.41
CA GLY A 158 -4.08 -9.36 -4.41
C GLY A 158 -3.83 -8.06 -3.67
N ILE A 159 -2.87 -8.13 -2.77
CA ILE A 159 -2.33 -6.99 -2.05
C ILE A 159 -0.85 -6.82 -2.38
N GLU A 160 -0.32 -5.62 -2.20
CA GLU A 160 1.09 -5.30 -2.30
C GLU A 160 1.55 -4.63 -1.01
N LEU A 161 2.59 -5.19 -0.38
CA LEU A 161 3.21 -4.62 0.82
C LEU A 161 4.24 -3.58 0.39
N ASP A 162 3.92 -2.30 0.57
CA ASP A 162 4.79 -1.20 0.16
C ASP A 162 5.76 -0.82 1.28
N PHE A 163 6.95 -1.45 1.25
CA PHE A 163 8.12 -1.04 2.01
C PHE A 163 9.01 -0.04 1.23
N GLY A 164 8.78 0.13 -0.06
CA GLY A 164 9.59 0.95 -0.96
C GLY A 164 9.39 2.46 -0.77
N ALA A 165 8.29 2.86 -0.13
CA ALA A 165 8.03 4.24 0.26
C ALA A 165 8.99 4.77 1.36
N SER A 166 9.74 3.91 2.06
CA SER A 166 10.73 4.33 3.05
C SER A 166 12.16 4.37 2.46
N PRO A 167 12.98 5.40 2.76
CA PRO A 167 12.66 6.58 3.58
C PRO A 167 11.96 7.71 2.79
N GLY A 168 11.11 8.49 3.47
CA GLY A 168 10.60 9.79 2.99
C GLY A 168 9.19 9.79 2.38
N GLY A 169 8.68 8.66 1.93
CA GLY A 169 7.29 8.46 1.51
C GLY A 169 6.37 7.90 2.60
N MET A 170 6.95 7.39 3.68
CA MET A 170 6.28 6.97 4.91
C MET A 170 7.25 7.06 6.09
N PRO A 171 6.76 7.10 7.33
CA PRO A 171 7.59 6.88 8.52
C PRO A 171 8.30 5.51 8.45
N PRO A 172 9.47 5.36 9.10
CA PRO A 172 10.17 4.09 9.21
C PRO A 172 9.27 2.97 9.75
N VAL A 173 9.52 1.73 9.31
CA VAL A 173 8.79 0.56 9.83
C VAL A 173 9.38 0.07 11.16
N LEU A 174 10.70 0.16 11.31
CA LEU A 174 11.44 -0.08 12.55
C LEU A 174 12.41 1.09 12.77
N LEU A 175 12.72 1.38 14.03
CA LEU A 175 13.81 2.29 14.40
C LEU A 175 15.16 1.59 14.26
N ASP A 176 16.22 2.35 14.00
CA ASP A 176 17.58 1.81 13.83
C ASP A 176 18.02 0.92 15.01
N GLU A 177 17.69 1.30 16.25
CA GLU A 177 17.96 0.51 17.45
C GLU A 177 17.17 -0.80 17.55
N ASP A 178 15.99 -0.86 16.95
CA ASP A 178 15.07 -2.01 17.04
C ASP A 178 15.33 -3.04 15.92
N VAL A 179 16.01 -2.66 14.83
CA VAL A 179 16.22 -3.51 13.66
C VAL A 179 16.78 -4.88 14.02
N ALA A 180 17.81 -4.93 14.86
CA ALA A 180 18.49 -6.19 15.20
C ALA A 180 17.57 -7.18 15.96
N GLU A 181 16.70 -6.67 16.82
CA GLU A 181 15.80 -7.49 17.65
C GLU A 181 14.49 -7.82 16.91
N TYR A 182 13.95 -6.87 16.15
CA TYR A 182 12.60 -6.97 15.59
C TYR A 182 12.54 -7.42 14.13
N THR A 183 13.67 -7.61 13.44
CA THR A 183 13.68 -8.21 12.08
C THR A 183 12.94 -9.57 12.00
N PRO A 184 13.15 -10.52 12.94
CA PRO A 184 12.39 -11.77 12.96
C PRO A 184 10.89 -11.56 13.24
N VAL A 185 10.55 -10.56 14.06
CA VAL A 185 9.16 -10.19 14.39
C VAL A 185 8.45 -9.61 13.17
N LEU A 186 9.13 -8.74 12.41
CA LEU A 186 8.62 -8.20 11.15
C LEU A 186 8.43 -9.30 10.11
N THR A 187 9.34 -10.27 10.06
CA THR A 187 9.21 -11.44 9.17
C THR A 187 7.99 -12.30 9.51
N GLU A 188 7.74 -12.55 10.80
CA GLU A 188 6.52 -13.24 11.23
C GLU A 188 5.25 -12.45 10.89
N HIS A 189 5.31 -11.13 11.00
CA HIS A 189 4.19 -10.26 10.61
C HIS A 189 3.88 -10.34 9.11
N VAL A 190 4.91 -10.29 8.25
CA VAL A 190 4.77 -10.51 6.80
C VAL A 190 4.21 -11.91 6.52
N ARG A 191 4.67 -12.94 7.24
CA ARG A 191 4.17 -14.31 7.10
C ARG A 191 2.67 -14.40 7.37
N ARG A 192 2.20 -13.81 8.48
CA ARG A 192 0.76 -13.78 8.83
C ARG A 192 -0.09 -13.07 7.78
N ILE A 193 0.36 -11.93 7.27
CA ILE A 193 -0.34 -11.22 6.18
C ILE A 193 -0.40 -12.10 4.93
N ALA A 194 0.72 -12.74 4.58
CA ALA A 194 0.83 -13.54 3.39
C ALA A 194 -0.02 -14.83 3.44
N GLU A 195 -0.08 -15.49 4.60
CA GLU A 195 -0.96 -16.64 4.85
C GLU A 195 -2.43 -16.25 4.69
N MET A 196 -2.87 -15.19 5.38
CA MET A 196 -4.26 -14.70 5.29
C MET A 196 -4.66 -14.32 3.86
N THR A 197 -3.76 -13.67 3.13
CA THR A 197 -3.99 -13.29 1.72
C THR A 197 -4.14 -14.53 0.84
N ARG A 198 -3.27 -15.53 1.00
CA ARG A 198 -3.34 -16.77 0.21
C ARG A 198 -4.56 -17.62 0.56
N ASP A 199 -4.96 -17.64 1.83
CA ASP A 199 -6.18 -18.33 2.26
C ASP A 199 -7.44 -17.72 1.62
N ALA A 200 -7.42 -16.42 1.30
CA ALA A 200 -8.45 -15.74 0.50
C ALA A 200 -8.33 -16.01 -1.02
N GLY A 201 -7.35 -16.80 -1.47
CA GLY A 201 -7.11 -17.09 -2.88
C GLY A 201 -6.40 -15.96 -3.65
N MET A 202 -5.83 -14.99 -2.93
CA MET A 202 -5.21 -13.78 -3.47
C MET A 202 -3.68 -13.88 -3.49
N GLN A 203 -3.04 -12.99 -4.26
CA GLN A 203 -1.57 -12.91 -4.35
C GLN A 203 -0.96 -11.82 -3.47
N VAL A 204 0.31 -12.00 -3.11
CA VAL A 204 1.10 -11.07 -2.31
C VAL A 204 2.22 -10.47 -3.16
N GLY A 205 2.08 -9.19 -3.48
CA GLY A 205 3.13 -8.35 -4.03
C GLY A 205 3.95 -7.67 -2.94
N MET A 206 5.13 -7.17 -3.31
CA MET A 206 5.93 -6.36 -2.40
C MET A 206 6.78 -5.32 -3.13
N ARG A 207 6.85 -4.10 -2.59
CA ARG A 207 7.83 -3.08 -3.00
C ARG A 207 8.91 -2.94 -1.95
N VAL A 208 10.16 -2.86 -2.38
CA VAL A 208 11.33 -2.69 -1.49
C VAL A 208 12.37 -1.76 -2.11
N PRO A 209 13.27 -1.17 -1.32
CA PRO A 209 14.47 -0.51 -1.84
C PRO A 209 15.30 -1.41 -2.78
N CYS A 210 15.90 -0.83 -3.83
CA CYS A 210 16.68 -1.61 -4.80
C CYS A 210 17.98 -2.24 -4.21
N ILE A 211 18.50 -1.70 -3.11
CA ILE A 211 19.79 -2.07 -2.54
C ILE A 211 19.59 -2.98 -1.33
N GLU A 212 20.10 -4.21 -1.37
CA GLU A 212 19.98 -5.20 -0.29
C GLU A 212 20.35 -4.62 1.09
N ARG A 213 21.47 -3.89 1.15
CA ARG A 213 21.94 -3.26 2.39
C ARG A 213 20.94 -2.26 2.97
N VAL A 214 20.19 -1.54 2.12
CA VAL A 214 19.17 -0.57 2.55
C VAL A 214 17.91 -1.28 3.04
N CYS A 215 17.57 -2.43 2.47
CA CYS A 215 16.54 -3.31 3.01
C CYS A 215 16.94 -3.82 4.40
N ALA A 216 18.15 -4.39 4.51
CA ALA A 216 18.65 -4.95 5.76
C ALA A 216 18.77 -3.90 6.88
N SER A 217 19.17 -2.66 6.56
CA SER A 217 19.25 -1.59 7.56
C SER A 217 17.89 -1.13 8.11
N GLN A 218 16.79 -1.55 7.48
CA GLN A 218 15.42 -1.27 7.94
C GLN A 218 14.73 -2.52 8.52
N GLY A 219 15.47 -3.63 8.64
CA GLY A 219 14.96 -4.91 9.09
C GLY A 219 14.13 -5.66 8.05
N PHE A 220 14.23 -5.30 6.78
CA PHE A 220 13.52 -5.99 5.69
C PHE A 220 14.34 -7.22 5.26
N ASP A 221 13.99 -8.40 5.81
CA ASP A 221 14.63 -9.67 5.47
C ASP A 221 14.06 -10.27 4.17
N VAL A 222 14.24 -9.53 3.07
CA VAL A 222 13.70 -9.88 1.75
C VAL A 222 14.20 -11.25 1.27
N ARG A 223 15.42 -11.65 1.63
CA ARG A 223 15.95 -12.97 1.27
C ARG A 223 15.14 -14.08 1.92
N THR A 224 14.83 -13.97 3.20
CA THR A 224 13.99 -14.96 3.89
C THR A 224 12.59 -14.97 3.29
N TRP A 225 11.99 -13.80 3.05
CA TRP A 225 10.65 -13.70 2.48
C TRP A 225 10.52 -14.34 1.10
N LEU A 226 11.53 -14.16 0.23
CA LEU A 226 11.58 -14.83 -1.08
C LEU A 226 11.80 -16.33 -0.95
N LYS A 227 12.75 -16.78 -0.11
CA LYS A 227 13.06 -18.21 0.07
C LYS A 227 11.90 -19.01 0.64
N GLU A 228 11.13 -18.41 1.54
CA GLU A 228 9.94 -19.03 2.13
C GLU A 228 8.69 -18.92 1.24
N GLY A 229 8.78 -18.23 0.10
CA GLY A 229 7.64 -18.02 -0.79
C GLY A 229 6.55 -17.15 -0.18
N LEU A 230 6.90 -16.19 0.69
CA LEU A 230 5.93 -15.27 1.30
C LEU A 230 5.39 -14.27 0.28
N VAL A 231 6.09 -14.06 -0.85
CA VAL A 231 5.82 -13.04 -1.87
C VAL A 231 5.78 -13.66 -3.26
N ASP A 232 4.75 -13.34 -4.05
CA ASP A 232 4.55 -13.80 -5.43
C ASP A 232 5.29 -12.93 -6.46
N TYR A 233 5.39 -11.63 -6.22
CA TYR A 233 6.20 -10.72 -7.03
C TYR A 233 6.85 -9.61 -6.18
N LEU A 234 8.05 -9.22 -6.57
CA LEU A 234 8.83 -8.17 -5.92
C LEU A 234 9.10 -7.04 -6.93
N THR A 235 8.86 -5.81 -6.50
CA THR A 235 9.09 -4.59 -7.27
C THR A 235 10.15 -3.75 -6.55
N PRO A 236 11.44 -3.89 -6.89
CA PRO A 236 12.47 -3.01 -6.34
C PRO A 236 12.28 -1.60 -6.88
N MET A 237 12.26 -0.61 -6.00
CA MET A 237 12.10 0.79 -6.37
C MET A 237 12.81 1.72 -5.39
N MET A 238 12.96 2.99 -5.79
CA MET A 238 13.35 4.09 -4.91
C MET A 238 12.23 5.12 -4.92
N TYR A 239 11.65 5.44 -3.75
CA TYR A 239 10.65 6.49 -3.64
C TYR A 239 11.31 7.87 -3.66
N ALA A 240 11.46 8.42 -4.87
CA ALA A 240 11.96 9.77 -5.13
C ALA A 240 11.38 10.30 -6.44
N ASN A 241 11.65 11.56 -6.78
CA ASN A 241 11.45 12.04 -8.15
C ASN A 241 12.36 11.23 -9.08
N LEU A 242 11.79 10.24 -9.76
CA LEU A 242 12.48 9.29 -10.60
C LEU A 242 13.08 10.00 -11.83
N HIS A 243 14.33 10.43 -11.72
CA HIS A 243 15.22 10.44 -12.87
C HIS A 243 15.81 9.03 -12.94
N LEU A 244 15.44 8.24 -13.96
CA LEU A 244 15.96 6.88 -14.21
C LEU A 244 17.42 6.90 -14.68
N ASP A 245 18.27 7.63 -13.97
CA ASP A 245 19.72 7.77 -14.18
C ASP A 245 20.60 7.02 -13.16
N PRO A 246 20.14 6.51 -11.99
CA PRO A 246 21.00 5.75 -11.09
C PRO A 246 21.07 4.26 -11.48
N GLN A 247 22.25 3.67 -11.31
CA GLN A 247 22.43 2.22 -11.32
C GLN A 247 21.52 1.57 -10.27
N MET A 248 20.72 0.57 -10.68
CA MET A 248 19.86 -0.22 -9.79
C MET A 248 20.43 -1.64 -9.60
N PRO A 249 21.23 -1.91 -8.55
CA PRO A 249 21.88 -3.20 -8.35
C PRO A 249 20.90 -4.24 -7.78
N MET A 250 20.03 -4.76 -8.64
CA MET A 250 18.92 -5.66 -8.27
C MET A 250 19.26 -7.15 -8.40
N GLU A 251 20.49 -7.49 -8.80
CA GLU A 251 20.93 -8.87 -9.07
C GLU A 251 20.74 -9.79 -7.85
N TRP A 252 20.97 -9.26 -6.64
CA TRP A 252 20.81 -10.00 -5.38
C TRP A 252 19.39 -10.54 -5.17
N ALA A 253 18.37 -9.81 -5.65
CA ALA A 253 16.97 -10.21 -5.50
C ALA A 253 16.61 -11.33 -6.48
N LEU A 254 17.19 -11.28 -7.70
CA LEU A 254 17.04 -12.36 -8.69
C LEU A 254 17.68 -13.66 -8.20
N GLU A 255 18.87 -13.56 -7.59
CA GLU A 255 19.55 -14.70 -6.97
C GLU A 255 18.77 -15.28 -5.78
N ALA A 256 18.09 -14.45 -4.99
CA ALA A 256 17.34 -14.91 -3.83
C ALA A 256 16.01 -15.62 -4.21
N ALA A 257 15.47 -15.32 -5.39
CA ALA A 257 14.21 -15.87 -5.88
C ALA A 257 14.34 -17.21 -6.60
N HIS A 258 15.57 -17.66 -6.91
CA HIS A 258 15.88 -18.87 -7.69
C HIS A 258 16.72 -19.86 -6.87
#